data_AF-A0A957CVN7-F1
#
_entry.id   AF-A0A957CVN7-F1
#
_cell.length_a   1.000
_cell.length_b   1.000
_cell.length_c   1.000
_cell.angle_alpha   90.00
_cell.angle_beta   90.00
_cell.angle_gamma   90.00
#
_symmetry.space_group_name_H-M   'P 1'
#
loop_
_entity.id
_entity.type
_entity.pdbx_description
1 polymer ?
#
loop_
_entity_poly.entity_id
_entity_poly.type
_entity_poly.pdbx_seq_one_letter_code
_entity_poly.pdbx_strand_id
1 'polypeptide(L)'
;DMNWHLTQTPNYEFGIGYVESWRGDIFYWVMKGPDNTIFRCKVRDPSMFNWPALRVATRRKVQETAVNDHWENILADFPLINKSFNLSYAANDL
;
A
#
# COMPACT_ATOMS: atom_id res chain seq x y z
N ASP A 1 -16.40 -10.16 -47.78
CA ASP A 1 -15.56 -10.95 -46.87
C ASP A 1 -14.69 -10.04 -46.02
N MET A 2 -15.02 -9.91 -44.73
CA MET A 2 -14.24 -9.12 -43.77
C MET A 2 -13.20 -10.03 -43.11
N ASN A 3 -11.97 -9.99 -43.62
CA ASN A 3 -10.83 -10.66 -43.01
C ASN A 3 -10.42 -9.93 -41.73
N TRP A 4 -10.85 -10.44 -40.58
CA TRP A 4 -10.33 -10.04 -39.28
C TRP A 4 -8.95 -10.68 -39.08
N HIS A 5 -7.88 -9.94 -39.40
CA HIS A 5 -6.55 -10.32 -38.98
C HIS A 5 -6.45 -10.18 -37.46
N LEU A 6 -6.59 -11.30 -36.74
CA LEU A 6 -6.30 -11.36 -35.30
C LEU A 6 -4.83 -10.96 -35.12
N THR A 7 -4.61 -9.72 -34.66
CA THR A 7 -3.27 -9.25 -34.34
C THR A 7 -2.80 -10.05 -33.13
N GLN A 8 -1.71 -10.79 -33.29
CA GLN A 8 -1.13 -11.60 -32.23
C GLN A 8 -0.85 -10.67 -31.03
N THR A 9 -1.46 -10.95 -29.88
CA THR A 9 -1.25 -10.14 -28.69
C THR A 9 0.22 -10.19 -28.30
N PRO A 10 0.84 -9.07 -27.91
CA PRO A 10 2.24 -9.07 -27.54
C PRO A 10 2.46 -10.01 -26.34
N ASN A 11 3.54 -10.80 -26.38
CA ASN A 11 3.86 -11.73 -25.30
C ASN A 11 4.32 -10.94 -24.06
N TYR A 12 3.44 -10.80 -23.07
CA TYR A 12 3.76 -10.29 -21.75
C TYR A 12 3.97 -11.45 -20.78
N GLU A 13 5.06 -11.41 -20.04
CA GLU A 13 5.39 -12.38 -18.99
C GLU A 13 5.52 -11.64 -17.66
N PHE A 14 5.11 -12.25 -16.56
CA PHE A 14 5.25 -11.63 -15.24
C PHE A 14 5.97 -12.56 -14.27
N GLY A 15 6.62 -11.94 -13.28
CA GLY A 15 7.25 -12.60 -12.15
C GLY A 15 6.84 -11.95 -10.85
N ILE A 16 6.85 -12.74 -9.77
CA ILE A 16 6.58 -12.27 -8.41
C ILE A 16 7.81 -12.51 -7.53
N GLY A 17 8.07 -11.57 -6.62
CA GLY A 17 9.03 -11.70 -5.54
C GLY A 17 8.35 -11.38 -4.23
N TYR A 18 8.61 -12.19 -3.19
CA TYR A 18 8.03 -12.00 -1.87
C TYR A 18 9.07 -12.29 -0.81
N VAL A 19 9.27 -11.35 0.11
CA VAL A 19 10.24 -11.47 1.20
C VAL A 19 9.66 -10.91 2.49
N GLU A 20 10.03 -11.52 3.61
CA GLU A 20 9.70 -10.98 4.94
C GLU A 20 10.81 -10.03 5.40
N SER A 21 10.44 -8.80 5.74
CA SER A 21 11.33 -7.80 6.33
C SER A 21 11.06 -7.66 7.82
N TRP A 22 11.92 -6.92 8.52
CA TRP A 22 11.70 -6.57 9.93
C TRP A 22 10.44 -5.73 10.19
N ARG A 23 9.84 -5.12 9.16
CA ARG A 23 8.58 -4.36 9.25
C ARG A 23 7.34 -5.16 8.81
N GLY A 24 7.53 -6.38 8.33
CA GLY A 24 6.50 -7.18 7.65
C GLY A 24 6.88 -7.45 6.20
N ASP A 25 5.88 -7.81 5.40
CA ASP A 25 6.10 -8.40 4.10
C ASP A 25 6.30 -7.39 2.96
N ILE A 26 7.23 -7.70 2.04
CA ILE A 26 7.50 -6.91 0.85
C ILE A 26 7.14 -7.76 -0.37
N PHE A 27 6.32 -7.21 -1.27
CA PHE A 27 5.90 -7.89 -2.48
C PHE A 27 6.29 -7.09 -3.73
N TYR A 28 6.92 -7.76 -4.69
CA TYR A 28 7.26 -7.24 -6.00
C TYR A 28 6.49 -8.00 -7.06
N TRP A 29 5.87 -7.27 -7.97
CA TRP A 29 5.30 -7.79 -9.19
C TRP A 29 5.91 -7.05 -10.38
N VAL A 30 6.55 -7.79 -11.27
CA VAL A 30 7.22 -7.24 -12.44
C VAL A 30 6.66 -7.90 -13.68
N MET A 31 6.32 -7.10 -14.68
CA MET A 31 5.87 -7.55 -15.99
C MET A 31 6.88 -7.13 -17.05
N LYS A 32 7.35 -8.12 -17.81
CA LYS A 32 8.23 -7.96 -18.97
C LYS A 32 7.38 -7.80 -20.22
N GLY A 33 7.71 -6.80 -21.03
CA GLY A 33 7.13 -6.60 -22.35
C GLY A 33 7.85 -7.40 -23.45
N PRO A 34 7.36 -7.33 -24.70
CA PRO A 34 7.93 -8.06 -25.84
C PRO A 34 9.41 -7.76 -26.10
N ASP A 35 9.86 -6.54 -25.80
CA ASP A 35 11.24 -6.09 -26.03
C ASP A 35 12.20 -6.47 -24.89
N ASN A 36 11.80 -7.41 -24.03
CA ASN A 36 12.52 -7.77 -22.79
C ASN A 36 12.77 -6.59 -21.83
N THR A 37 11.96 -5.54 -21.92
CA THR A 37 11.98 -4.39 -21.01
C THR A 37 10.92 -4.54 -19.92
N ILE A 38 11.12 -3.84 -18.79
CA ILE A 38 10.09 -3.77 -17.74
C ILE A 38 8.93 -2.92 -18.27
N PHE A 39 7.79 -3.57 -18.50
CA PHE A 39 6.56 -2.91 -18.93
C PHE A 39 5.78 -2.33 -17.74
N ARG A 40 5.72 -3.07 -16.64
CA ARG A 40 5.13 -2.62 -15.36
C ARG A 40 5.93 -3.19 -14.19
N CYS A 41 6.03 -2.41 -13.13
CA CYS A 41 6.51 -2.86 -11.84
C CYS A 41 5.57 -2.32 -10.77
N LYS A 42 5.05 -3.18 -9.90
CA LYS A 42 4.34 -2.76 -8.69
C LYS A 42 5.09 -3.33 -7.49
N VAL A 43 5.45 -2.46 -6.57
CA VAL A 43 5.99 -2.83 -5.27
C VAL A 43 4.95 -2.54 -4.22
N ARG A 44 4.87 -3.39 -3.22
CA ARG A 44 4.09 -3.17 -2.02
C ARG A 44 5.00 -3.30 -0.81
N ASP A 45 5.17 -2.18 -0.12
CA ASP A 45 5.89 -2.07 1.14
C ASP A 45 5.03 -2.57 2.32
N PRO A 46 5.64 -3.04 3.41
CA PRO A 46 4.89 -3.57 4.56
C PRO A 46 3.95 -2.53 5.18
N SER A 47 4.32 -1.25 5.15
CA SER A 47 3.50 -0.18 5.74
C SER A 47 2.20 0.05 5.00
N MET A 48 2.07 -0.35 3.71
CA MET A 48 0.82 -0.22 2.91
C MET A 48 -0.38 -0.86 3.60
N PHE A 49 -0.20 -1.95 4.36
CA PHE A 49 -1.27 -2.58 5.12
C PHE A 49 -1.70 -1.79 6.37
N ASN A 50 -0.81 -1.00 6.94
CA ASN A 50 -1.05 -0.24 8.17
C ASN A 50 -1.65 1.15 7.90
N TRP A 51 -1.54 1.67 6.67
CA TRP A 51 -2.09 2.98 6.30
C TRP A 51 -3.60 3.14 6.55
N PRO A 52 -4.46 2.15 6.26
CA PRO A 52 -5.87 2.22 6.64
C PRO A 52 -6.09 2.32 8.16
N ALA A 53 -5.24 1.68 8.96
CA ALA A 53 -5.33 1.70 10.42
C ALA A 53 -4.99 3.07 11.00
N LEU A 54 -4.11 3.86 10.36
CA LEU A 54 -3.85 5.25 10.72
C LEU A 54 -5.15 6.06 10.76
N ARG A 55 -6.02 5.93 9.75
CA ARG A 55 -7.30 6.66 9.72
C ARG A 55 -8.21 6.29 10.89
N VAL A 56 -8.19 5.04 11.33
CA VAL A 56 -9.00 4.58 12.47
C VAL A 56 -8.40 5.10 13.77
N ALA A 57 -7.07 5.06 13.92
CA ALA A 57 -6.38 5.53 15.10
C ALA A 57 -6.46 7.04 15.28
N THR A 58 -6.41 7.83 14.20
CA THR A 58 -6.49 9.30 14.27
C THR A 58 -7.93 9.83 14.32
N ARG A 59 -8.95 8.97 14.14
CA ARG A 59 -10.34 9.40 14.31
C ARG A 59 -10.60 9.72 15.78
N ARG A 60 -11.07 10.94 16.03
CA ARG A 60 -11.67 11.33 17.32
C ARG A 60 -12.80 10.33 17.63
N LYS A 61 -12.72 9.64 18.76
CA LYS A 61 -13.85 8.84 19.26
C LYS A 61 -14.97 9.81 19.62
N VAL A 62 -15.94 10.00 18.72
CA VAL A 62 -17.24 10.57 19.09
C VAL A 62 -17.98 9.47 19.82
N GLN A 63 -17.70 9.30 21.11
CA GLN A 63 -18.52 8.46 21.98
C GLN A 63 -19.27 9.37 22.94
N GLU A 64 -20.58 9.26 22.84
CA GLU A 64 -21.70 9.99 23.42
C GLU A 64 -21.80 9.85 24.94
N THR A 65 -20.71 9.96 25.69
CA THR A 65 -20.78 9.88 27.15
C THR A 65 -19.80 10.85 27.78
N ALA A 66 -20.32 12.03 28.07
CA ALA A 66 -19.74 13.00 28.95
C ALA A 66 -19.56 12.39 30.35
N VAL A 67 -18.36 11.95 30.67
CA VAL A 67 -17.84 11.91 32.04
C VAL A 67 -16.39 12.38 31.96
N ASN A 68 -16.05 13.33 32.82
CA ASN A 68 -14.81 14.09 32.81
C ASN A 68 -13.58 13.15 32.98
N ASP A 69 -12.52 13.37 32.16
CA ASP A 69 -11.14 12.80 32.20
C ASP A 69 -10.62 12.05 30.95
N HIS A 70 -11.25 12.15 29.77
CA HIS A 70 -10.79 11.37 28.60
C HIS A 70 -9.96 12.19 27.59
N TRP A 71 -8.65 11.93 27.55
CA TRP A 71 -7.75 12.35 26.47
C TRP A 71 -8.23 11.78 25.13
N GLU A 72 -8.74 12.65 24.27
CA GLU A 72 -9.06 12.32 22.88
C GLU A 72 -7.78 12.23 22.06
N ASN A 73 -7.73 11.37 21.01
CA ASN A 73 -6.64 11.44 20.03
C ASN A 73 -6.75 12.78 19.28
N ILE A 74 -5.90 13.73 19.66
CA ILE A 74 -5.82 15.06 19.07
C ILE A 74 -4.78 15.06 17.94
N LEU A 75 -4.73 16.14 17.15
CA LEU A 75 -3.70 16.28 16.11
C LEU A 75 -2.26 16.11 16.65
N ALA A 76 -2.04 16.39 17.94
CA ALA A 76 -0.76 16.21 18.61
C ALA A 76 -0.34 14.75 18.79
N ASP A 77 -1.26 13.78 18.76
CA ASP A 77 -0.95 12.35 18.90
C ASP A 77 -0.49 11.71 17.58
N PHE A 78 -0.64 12.44 16.47
CA PHE A 78 -0.26 11.96 15.14
C PHE A 78 1.19 11.44 15.06
N PRO A 79 2.23 12.10 15.64
CA PRO A 79 3.58 11.58 15.62
C PRO A 79 3.73 10.24 16.35
N LEU A 80 3.01 10.06 17.47
CA LEU A 80 3.05 8.84 18.27
C LEU A 80 2.39 7.67 17.52
N ILE A 81 1.23 7.94 16.90
CA ILE A 81 0.51 6.96 16.09
C ILE A 81 1.34 6.55 14.88
N ASN A 82 1.95 7.51 14.17
CA ASN A 82 2.79 7.24 13.00
C ASN A 82 4.00 6.35 13.34
N LYS A 83 4.65 6.63 14.47
CA LYS A 83 5.77 5.82 14.97
C LYS A 83 5.34 4.41 15.34
N SER A 84 4.19 4.25 15.99
CA SER A 84 3.68 2.96 16.47
C SER A 84 3.40 1.98 15.33
N PHE A 85 2.89 2.49 14.19
CA PHE A 85 2.62 1.67 13.00
C PHE A 85 3.80 1.56 12.03
N ASN A 86 4.92 2.23 12.33
CA ASN A 86 6.14 2.22 11.53
C ASN A 86 5.87 2.58 10.05
N LEU A 87 5.03 3.59 9.83
CA LEU A 87 4.57 3.96 8.49
C LEU A 87 5.69 4.64 7.68
N SER A 88 5.74 4.32 6.40
CA SER A 88 6.63 4.97 5.43
C SER A 88 5.80 5.76 4.41
N TYR A 89 5.92 7.08 4.45
CA TYR A 89 5.22 7.98 3.52
C TYR A 89 5.71 7.78 2.09
N ALA A 90 7.02 7.68 1.89
CA ALA A 90 7.62 7.44 0.58
C ALA A 90 7.17 6.09 -0.01
N ALA A 91 6.98 5.08 0.84
CA ALA A 91 6.50 3.80 0.37
C ALA A 91 5.01 3.82 0.00
N ASN A 92 4.19 4.62 0.68
CA ASN A 92 2.77 4.78 0.33
C ASN A 92 2.55 5.49 -1.01
N ASP A 93 3.50 6.32 -1.43
CA ASP A 93 3.47 7.05 -2.71
C ASP A 93 3.95 6.19 -3.91
N LEU A 94 4.41 4.97 -3.64
CA LEU A 94 5.08 4.08 -4.61
C LEU A 94 4.14 3.20 -5.45
#